data_AF-A0A0J5V770-F1
#
_entry.id   AF-A0A0J5V770-F1
#
_cell.length_a   1.000
_cell.length_b   1.000
_cell.length_c   1.000
_cell.angle_alpha   90.00
_cell.angle_beta   90.00
_cell.angle_gamma   90.00
#
_symmetry.space_group_name_H-M   'P 1'
#
loop_
_entity.id
_entity.type
_entity.pdbx_description
1 polymer ?
#
loop_
_entity_poly.entity_id
_entity_poly.type
_entity_poly.pdbx_seq_one_letter_code
_entity_poly.pdbx_strand_id
1 'polypeptide(L)' 'MDKQRLNQVLLYVAGMVIGMTIGLVVFAPIFDDMVLRIVMGIALGVTTGCSLQPLAPKIKL' A
#
# COMPACT_ATOMS: atom_id res chain seq x y z
N MET A 1 13.53 -18.73 1.14
CA MET A 1 12.51 -17.72 1.54
C MET A 1 11.20 -18.47 1.77
N ASP A 2 10.72 -18.51 3.00
CA ASP A 2 9.45 -19.18 3.34
C ASP A 2 8.28 -18.57 2.56
N LYS A 3 7.43 -19.42 1.98
CA LYS A 3 6.28 -19.04 1.13
C LYS A 3 5.34 -18.04 1.83
N GLN A 4 5.24 -18.11 3.16
CA GLN A 4 4.47 -17.16 3.96
C GLN A 4 5.07 -15.74 3.97
N ARG A 5 6.39 -15.61 4.07
CA ARG A 5 7.07 -14.31 4.03
C ARG A 5 6.94 -13.67 2.65
N LEU A 6 7.03 -14.47 1.59
CA LEU A 6 6.81 -13.98 0.23
C LEU A 6 5.38 -13.42 0.06
N ASN A 7 4.37 -14.12 0.59
CA ASN A 7 2.98 -13.67 0.49
C ASN A 7 2.70 -12.40 1.30
N GLN A 8 3.31 -12.25 2.48
CA GLN A 8 3.24 -11.03 3.27
C GLN A 8 3.88 -9.83 2.56
N VAL A 9 5.07 -10.03 1.97
CA VAL A 9 5.73 -8.97 1.20
C VAL A 9 4.90 -8.61 -0.04
N LEU A 10 4.31 -9.59 -0.72
CA LEU A 10 3.46 -9.34 -1.88
C LEU A 10 2.22 -8.52 -1.52
N LEU A 11 1.53 -8.85 -0.42
CA LEU A 11 0.39 -8.08 0.07
C LEU A 11 0.79 -6.66 0.50
N TYR A 12 1.96 -6.50 1.13
CA TYR A 12 2.47 -5.19 1.50
C TYR A 12 2.71 -4.32 0.26
N VAL A 13 3.37 -4.87 -0.77
CA VAL A 13 3.62 -4.16 -2.04
C VAL A 13 2.30 -3.85 -2.74
N ALA A 14 1.33 -4.76 -2.73
CA ALA A 14 0.01 -4.52 -3.29
C ALA A 14 -0.70 -3.35 -2.58
N GLY A 15 -0.68 -3.32 -1.25
CA GLY A 15 -1.22 -2.19 -0.46
C GLY A 15 -0.53 -0.87 -0.79
N MET A 16 0.80 -0.87 -0.87
CA MET A 16 1.58 0.30 -1.27
C MET A 16 1.15 0.86 -2.64
N VAL A 17 1.02 -0.01 -3.64
CA VAL A 17 0.58 0.40 -4.99
C VAL A 17 -0.84 0.97 -4.97
N ILE A 18 -1.75 0.34 -4.22
CA ILE A 18 -3.13 0.81 -4.09
C ILE A 18 -3.16 2.19 -3.44
N GLY A 19 -2.53 2.36 -2.28
CA GLY A 19 -2.53 3.65 -1.57
C GLY A 19 -1.82 4.75 -2.35
N MET A 20 -0.77 4.43 -3.11
CA MET A 20 -0.10 5.40 -3.98
C MET A 20 -0.97 5.80 -5.17
N THR A 21 -1.70 4.86 -5.76
CA THR A 21 -2.66 5.14 -6.84
C THR A 21 -3.80 6.03 -6.34
N ILE A 22 -4.33 5.75 -5.15
CA ILE A 22 -5.36 6.58 -4.51
C ILE A 22 -4.80 7.98 -4.24
N GLY A 23 -3.60 8.10 -3.65
CA GLY A 23 -2.93 9.37 -3.42
C GLY A 23 -2.75 10.20 -4.68
N LEU A 24 -2.31 9.58 -5.78
CA LEU A 24 -2.06 10.28 -7.03
C LEU A 24 -3.34 10.66 -7.77
N VAL A 25 -4.35 9.78 -7.81
CA VAL A 25 -5.56 9.96 -8.61
C VAL A 25 -6.65 10.72 -7.84
N VAL A 26 -6.91 10.35 -6.58
CA VAL A 26 -8.00 10.94 -5.77
C VAL A 26 -7.62 12.30 -5.22
N PHE A 27 -6.35 12.51 -4.87
CA PHE A 27 -5.88 13.82 -4.44
C PHE A 27 -5.37 14.69 -5.59
N ALA A 28 -5.44 14.21 -6.83
CA ALA A 28 -5.18 15.00 -8.02
C ALA A 28 -5.93 16.30 -8.14
N PRO A 29 -7.26 16.32 -7.91
CA PRO A 29 -8.04 17.53 -8.02
C PRO A 29 -8.04 18.35 -6.73
N ILE A 30 -7.42 17.85 -5.65
CA ILE A 30 -7.44 18.47 -4.30
C ILE A 30 -6.17 19.29 -4.08
N PHE A 31 -5.01 18.74 -4.45
CA PHE A 31 -3.73 19.41 -4.34
C PHE A 31 -3.14 19.63 -5.73
N ASP A 32 -2.84 20.88 -6.09
CA ASP A 32 -2.11 21.18 -7.32
C ASP A 32 -0.63 20.76 -7.18
N ASP A 33 -0.10 20.85 -5.95
CA ASP A 33 1.26 20.44 -5.61
C ASP A 33 1.48 18.93 -5.71
N MET A 34 2.31 18.56 -6.69
CA MET A 34 2.75 17.19 -6.93
C MET A 34 3.41 16.56 -5.68
N VAL A 35 4.16 17.35 -4.90
CA VAL A 35 4.83 16.88 -3.69
C VAL A 35 3.81 16.42 -2.64
N LEU A 36 2.75 17.18 -2.42
CA LEU A 36 1.70 16.82 -1.45
C LEU A 36 0.96 15.55 -1.88
N ARG A 37 0.66 15.40 -3.17
CA ARG A 37 0.02 14.20 -3.73
C ARG A 37 0.86 12.95 -3.51
N ILE A 38 2.17 13.06 -3.72
CA ILE A 38 3.11 11.95 -3.49
C ILE A 38 3.19 11.62 -2.00
N VAL A 39 3.32 12.61 -1.12
CA VAL A 39 3.39 12.39 0.33
C VAL A 39 2.12 11.70 0.83
N MET A 40 0.94 12.14 0.40
CA MET A 40 -0.34 11.52 0.75
C MET A 40 -0.46 10.10 0.20
N GLY A 41 -0.02 9.86 -1.04
CA GLY A 41 0.01 8.53 -1.63
C GLY A 41 0.95 7.56 -0.92
N ILE A 42 2.13 8.02 -0.52
CA ILE A 42 3.07 7.23 0.28
C ILE A 42 2.47 6.92 1.65
N ALA A 43 1.90 7.93 2.33
CA ALA A 43 1.27 7.73 3.64
C ALA A 43 0.16 6.68 3.57
N LEU A 44 -0.76 6.83 2.62
CA LEU A 44 -1.85 5.87 2.41
C LEU A 44 -1.34 4.49 1.98
N GLY A 45 -0.32 4.43 1.13
CA GLY A 45 0.31 3.19 0.67
C GLY A 45 0.95 2.41 1.81
N VAL A 46 1.69 3.09 2.69
CA VAL A 46 2.31 2.48 3.87
C VAL A 46 1.24 2.01 4.85
N THR A 47 0.23 2.84 5.15
CA THR A 47 -0.85 2.46 6.07
C THR A 47 -1.61 1.24 5.56
N THR A 48 -2.04 1.25 4.29
CA THR A 48 -2.77 0.13 3.68
C THR A 48 -1.92 -1.12 3.56
N GLY A 49 -0.65 -1.01 3.15
CA GLY A 49 0.30 -2.12 3.12
C GLY A 49 0.50 -2.78 4.48
N CYS A 50 0.68 -1.97 5.54
CA CYS A 50 0.80 -2.45 6.92
C CYS A 50 -0.51 -3.09 7.43
N SER A 51 -1.68 -2.54 7.09
CA SER A 51 -2.98 -3.11 7.45
C SER A 51 -3.29 -4.42 6.72
N LEU A 52 -2.76 -4.62 5.52
CA LEU A 52 -2.97 -5.82 4.69
C LEU A 52 -1.99 -6.95 5.03
N GLN A 53 -0.79 -6.66 5.53
CA GLN A 53 0.16 -7.68 5.98
C GLN A 53 -0.42 -8.75 6.94
N PRO A 54 -1.22 -8.41 7.97
CA PRO A 54 -1.83 -9.40 8.86
C PRO A 54 -3.00 -10.16 8.23
N LEU A 55 -3.59 -9.67 7.13
CA LEU A 55 -4.58 -10.40 6.34
C LEU A 55 -3.96 -11.44 5.40
N ALA A 56 -2.62 -11.44 5.24
CA ALA A 56 -1.95 -12.46 4.45
C ALA A 56 -2.37 -13.84 4.98
N PRO A 57 -2.93 -14.73 4.13
CA PRO A 57 -3.52 -15.96 4.59
C PRO A 57 -2.47 -16.78 5.34
N LYS A 58 -2.71 -17.00 6.64
CA LYS A 58 -2.03 -18.05 7.38
C LYS A 58 -2.48 -19.37 6.77
N ILE A 59 -1.74 -19.84 5.77
CA ILE A 59 -1.84 -21.23 5.33
C ILE A 59 -1.53 -22.06 6.58
N LYS A 60 -2.57 -22.59 7.24
CA LYS A 60 -2.45 -23.68 8.20
C LYS A 60 -1.95 -24.86 7.38
N LEU A 61 -0.64 -25.09 7.40
CA LEU A 61 -0.05 -26.34 6.95
C LEU A 61 -0.27 -27.38 8.05
#